data_AF-C0W529-F1
#
_entry.id   AF-C0W529-F1
#
_cell.length_a   1.000
_cell.length_b   1.000
_cell.length_c   1.000
_cell.angle_alpha   90.00
_cell.angle_beta   90.00
_cell.angle_gamma   90.00
#
_symmetry.space_group_name_H-M   'P 1'
#
loop_
_entity.id
_entity.type
_entity.pdbx_description
1 polymer ?
#
loop_
_entity_poly.entity_id
_entity_poly.type
_entity_poly.pdbx_seq_one_letter_code
_entity_poly.pdbx_strand_id
1 'polypeptide(L)' 'MDVDEQTKRKLLADLRASAREIARAKSRRKEAVQAALDAGLPRQEIADALGMHRNSVYAITRSE' A
#
# COMPACT_ATOMS: atom_id res chain seq x y z
N MET A 1 33.23 -11.26 -1.18
CA MET A 1 33.00 -10.52 0.06
C MET A 1 31.85 -11.21 0.76
N ASP A 2 32.15 -12.01 1.78
CA ASP A 2 31.12 -12.59 2.63
C ASP A 2 30.53 -11.48 3.52
N VAL A 3 29.20 -11.36 3.50
CA VAL A 3 28.50 -10.42 4.36
C VAL A 3 28.50 -11.01 5.76
N ASP A 4 29.12 -10.31 6.71
CA ASP A 4 29.13 -10.73 8.11
C ASP A 4 27.69 -10.85 8.66
N GLU A 5 27.50 -11.77 9.60
CA GLU A 5 26.22 -12.13 10.18
C GLU A 5 25.50 -10.91 10.81
N GLN A 6 26.23 -9.96 11.39
CA GLN A 6 25.64 -8.72 11.90
C GLN A 6 25.04 -7.87 10.78
N THR A 7 25.74 -7.74 9.65
CA THR A 7 25.28 -6.98 8.48
C THR A 7 24.06 -7.64 7.87
N LYS A 8 24.07 -8.97 7.73
CA LYS A 8 22.94 -9.76 7.24
C LYS A 8 21.69 -9.56 8.10
N ARG A 9 21.83 -9.62 9.43
CA ARG A 9 20.72 -9.41 10.37
C ARG A 9 20.12 -8.01 10.25
N LYS A 10 20.97 -6.99 10.12
CA LYS A 10 20.52 -5.60 9.95
C LYS A 10 19.71 -5.42 8.66
N LEU A 11 20.22 -5.92 7.53
CA LEU A 11 19.51 -5.85 6.24
C LEU A 11 18.14 -6.55 6.30
N LEU A 12 18.08 -7.73 6.91
CA LEU A 12 16.80 -8.45 7.07
C LEU A 12 15.83 -7.71 8.01
N ALA A 13 16.34 -7.03 9.04
CA ALA A 13 15.51 -6.22 9.92
C ALA A 13 14.92 -4.99 9.19
N ASP A 14 15.73 -4.31 8.37
CA ASP A 14 15.31 -3.17 7.56
C ASP A 14 14.25 -3.60 6.52
N LEU A 15 14.43 -4.74 5.86
CA LEU A 15 13.43 -5.31 4.95
C LEU A 15 12.11 -5.60 5.65
N ARG A 16 12.15 -6.19 6.87
CA ARG A 16 10.94 -6.44 7.67
C ARG A 16 10.26 -5.14 8.09
N ALA A 17 11.03 -4.10 8.43
CA ALA A 17 10.50 -2.79 8.76
C ALA A 17 9.80 -2.16 7.56
N SER A 18 10.49 -2.11 6.41
CA SER A 18 9.94 -1.62 5.14
C SER A 18 8.65 -2.37 4.75
N ALA A 19 8.63 -3.70 4.85
CA ALA A 19 7.44 -4.50 4.57
C ALA A 19 6.24 -4.13 5.47
N ARG A 20 6.48 -3.88 6.77
CA ARG A 20 5.44 -3.42 7.69
C ARG A 20 4.93 -2.03 7.34
N GLU A 21 5.81 -1.12 6.92
CA GLU A 21 5.39 0.22 6.48
C GLU A 21 4.55 0.17 5.21
N ILE A 22 4.93 -0.66 4.24
CA ILE A 22 4.14 -0.89 3.03
C ILE A 22 2.76 -1.46 3.39
N ALA A 23 2.69 -2.44 4.30
CA ALA A 23 1.42 -3.00 4.75
C ALA A 23 0.51 -1.93 5.38
N ARG A 24 1.06 -1.07 6.25
CA ARG A 24 0.33 0.06 6.86
C ARG A 24 -0.11 1.09 5.81
N ALA A 25 0.74 1.40 4.83
CA ALA A 25 0.40 2.32 3.75
C ALA A 25 -0.73 1.75 2.87
N LYS A 26 -0.71 0.43 2.60
CA LYS A 26 -1.80 -0.26 1.88
C LYS A 26 -3.12 -0.21 2.63
N SER A 27 -3.11 -0.49 3.95
CA SER A 27 -4.31 -0.36 4.80
C SER A 27 -4.89 1.05 4.73
N ARG A 28 -4.07 2.07 5.05
CA ARG A 28 -4.51 3.47 5.04
C ARG A 28 -5.06 3.90 3.68
N ARG A 29 -4.44 3.44 2.59
CA ARG A 29 -4.94 3.71 1.23
C ARG A 29 -6.29 3.04 0.98
N LYS A 30 -6.49 1.80 1.41
CA LYS A 30 -7.78 1.11 1.30
C LYS A 30 -8.87 1.84 2.08
N GLU A 31 -8.57 2.24 3.32
CA GLU A 31 -9.47 3.00 4.18
C GLU A 31 -9.86 4.35 3.55
N ALA A 32 -8.90 5.09 2.99
CA ALA A 32 -9.18 6.35 2.30
C ALA A 32 -10.04 6.17 1.04
N VAL A 33 -9.77 5.13 0.24
CA VAL A 33 -10.59 4.81 -0.94
C VAL A 33 -12.01 4.43 -0.51
N GLN A 34 -12.16 3.63 0.53
CA GLN A 34 -13.46 3.21 1.04
C GLN A 34 -14.25 4.43 1.54
N ALA A 35 -13.64 5.30 2.35
CA ALA A 35 -14.27 6.54 2.81
C ALA A 35 -14.74 7.44 1.66
N ALA A 36 -13.95 7.55 0.57
CA ALA A 36 -14.36 8.31 -0.61
C ALA A 36 -15.57 7.67 -1.32
N LEU A 37 -15.60 6.33 -1.42
CA LEU A 37 -16.75 5.61 -1.97
C LEU A 37 -18.00 5.77 -1.10
N ASP A 38 -17.86 5.71 0.22
CA ASP A 38 -18.95 5.89 1.18
C ASP A 38 -19.49 7.34 1.16
N ALA A 39 -18.64 8.31 0.86
CA ALA A 39 -19.04 9.70 0.57
C ALA A 39 -19.69 9.89 -0.81
N GLY A 40 -19.81 8.82 -1.61
CA GLY A 40 -20.45 8.84 -2.92
C GLY A 40 -19.58 9.35 -4.07
N LEU A 41 -18.26 9.48 -3.89
CA LEU A 41 -17.38 9.94 -4.96
C LEU A 41 -17.33 8.93 -6.11
N PRO A 42 -17.37 9.39 -7.38
CA PRO A 42 -17.19 8.52 -8.53
C PRO A 42 -15.81 7.84 -8.52
N ARG A 43 -15.81 6.54 -8.82
CA ARG A 43 -14.56 5.75 -8.94
C ARG A 43 -13.54 6.34 -9.90
N GLN A 44 -14.00 7.04 -10.94
CA GLN A 44 -13.12 7.69 -11.91
C GLN A 44 -12.36 8.86 -11.27
N GLU A 45 -13.00 9.68 -10.44
CA GLU A 45 -12.35 10.79 -9.73
C GLU A 45 -11.38 10.29 -8.67
N ILE A 46 -11.73 9.21 -7.96
CA ILE A 46 -10.82 8.56 -7.01
C ILE A 46 -9.58 8.02 -7.75
N ALA A 47 -9.76 7.42 -8.92
CA ALA A 47 -8.66 6.90 -9.72
C ALA A 47 -7.73 8.01 -10.22
N ASP A 48 -8.31 9.13 -10.66
CA ASP A 48 -7.59 10.32 -11.11
C ASP A 48 -6.76 10.94 -9.97
N ALA A 49 -7.37 11.12 -8.80
CA ALA A 49 -6.69 11.62 -7.59
C ALA A 49 -5.52 10.73 -7.15
N LEU A 50 -5.60 9.43 -7.41
CA LEU A 50 -4.54 8.48 -7.09
C LEU A 50 -3.53 8.26 -8.24
N GLY A 51 -3.73 8.91 -9.40
CA GLY A 51 -2.86 8.76 -10.57
C GLY A 51 -2.84 7.34 -11.15
N MET A 52 -3.97 6.63 -11.14
CA MET A 52 -4.07 5.25 -11.63
C MET A 52 -5.27 5.00 -12.51
N HIS A 53 -5.28 3.83 -13.14
CA HIS A 53 -6.43 3.39 -13.92
C HIS A 53 -7.63 3.05 -13.02
N ARG A 54 -8.86 3.34 -13.49
CA ARG A 54 -10.11 3.11 -12.74
C ARG A 54 -10.27 1.68 -12.21
N ASN A 55 -9.79 0.68 -12.95
CA ASN A 55 -9.89 -0.72 -12.54
C ASN A 55 -9.03 -1.02 -11.30
N SER A 56 -7.98 -0.25 -11.05
CA SER A 56 -7.14 -0.39 -9.86
C SER A 56 -7.91 -0.06 -8.58
N VAL A 57 -8.94 0.79 -8.65
CA VAL A 57 -9.80 1.11 -7.49
C VAL A 57 -10.58 -0.12 -7.01
N TYR A 58 -11.00 -1.00 -7.93
CA TYR A 58 -11.64 -2.28 -7.58
C TYR A 58 -10.67 -3.25 -6.90
N ALA A 59 -9.41 -3.28 -7.34
CA ALA A 59 -8.42 -4.16 -6.72
C ALA A 59 -8.13 -3.76 -5.27
N ILE A 60 -8.03 -2.45 -4.99
CA ILE A 60 -7.75 -1.91 -3.65
C ILE A 60 -8.83 -2.29 -2.64
N THR A 61 -10.10 -2.24 -3.06
CA THR A 61 -11.24 -2.52 -2.18
C THR A 61 -11.47 -4.02 -1.97
N ARG A 62 -11.08 -4.87 -2.94
CA ARG A 62 -11.24 -6.33 -2.86
C ARG A 62 -10.11 -7.04 -2.12
N SER A 63 -8.90 -6.49 -2.07
CA SER A 63 -7.79 -7.13 -1.37
C SER A 63 -8.09 -7.25 0.14
N GLU A 64 -8.26 -8.48 0.63
CA GLU A 64 -8.39 -8.81 2.06
C GLU A 64 -7.11 -8.47 2.84
#